data_AF-A0A5P9NIE3-F1
#
_entry.id   AF-A0A5P9NIE3-F1
#
_cell.length_a   1.000
_cell.length_b   1.000
_cell.length_c   1.000
_cell.angle_alpha   90.00
_cell.angle_beta   90.00
_cell.angle_gamma   90.00
#
_symmetry.space_group_name_H-M   'P 1'
#
loop_
_entity.id
_entity.type
_entity.pdbx_description
1 polymer ?
#
loop_
_entity_poly.entity_id
_entity_poly.type
_entity_poly.pdbx_seq_one_letter_code
_entity_poly.pdbx_strand_id
1 'polypeptide(L)'
;MKELQLNIDALSKARKDKKQRTELDPVMERWFRFGGGFYGVVALYTWLYIEFDDVVNFLQGLANIVFDFSPSGLFQLILELFIESIMNFVWAIAWPAYWLSESRDAWMMLFVGYAGYWLGIKAAAYARRFRV
;
A
#
# COMPACT_ATOMS: atom_id res chain seq x y z
N MET A 1 -31.51 9.16 43.57
CA MET A 1 -31.90 9.48 42.17
C MET A 1 -30.84 10.26 41.40
N LYS A 2 -30.24 11.34 41.94
CA LYS A 2 -29.16 12.11 41.26
C LYS A 2 -27.94 11.27 40.84
N GLU A 3 -27.48 10.37 41.71
CA GLU A 3 -26.38 9.41 41.44
C GLU A 3 -26.63 8.52 40.22
N LEU A 4 -27.88 8.07 40.04
CA LEU A 4 -28.26 7.21 38.91
C LEU A 4 -28.24 7.98 37.59
N GLN A 5 -28.69 9.24 37.59
CA GLN A 5 -28.65 10.09 36.41
C GLN A 5 -27.20 10.41 35.99
N LEU A 6 -26.33 10.69 36.97
CA LEU A 6 -24.90 10.91 36.75
C LEU A 6 -24.21 9.69 36.11
N ASN A 7 -24.49 8.49 36.59
CA ASN A 7 -23.92 7.26 36.02
C ASN A 7 -24.46 6.97 34.61
N ILE A 8 -25.75 7.23 34.35
CA ILE A 8 -26.33 7.07 33.01
C ILE A 8 -25.71 8.06 32.03
N ASP A 9 -25.49 9.32 32.43
CA ASP A 9 -24.83 10.34 31.62
C ASP A 9 -23.35 10.03 31.40
N ALA A 10 -22.64 9.53 32.41
CA ALA A 10 -21.25 9.10 32.27
C ALA A 10 -21.12 7.91 31.31
N LEU A 11 -22.03 6.93 31.38
CA LEU A 11 -22.07 5.79 30.47
C LEU A 11 -22.46 6.22 29.04
N SER A 12 -23.37 7.16 28.88
CA SER A 12 -23.77 7.69 27.57
C SER A 12 -22.61 8.45 26.92
N LYS A 13 -21.87 9.27 27.69
CA LYS A 13 -20.64 9.94 27.26
C LYS A 13 -19.55 8.94 26.88
N ALA A 14 -19.29 7.94 27.72
CA ALA A 14 -18.29 6.91 27.45
C ALA A 14 -18.61 6.10 26.18
N ARG A 15 -19.90 5.81 25.91
CA ARG A 15 -20.34 5.21 24.64
C ARG A 15 -20.12 6.13 23.45
N LYS A 16 -20.42 7.44 23.60
CA LYS A 16 -20.22 8.45 22.56
C LYS A 16 -18.74 8.61 22.20
N ASP A 17 -17.88 8.70 23.20
CA ASP A 17 -16.41 8.78 23.03
C ASP A 17 -15.84 7.51 22.40
N LYS A 18 -16.34 6.33 22.79
CA LYS A 18 -15.91 5.06 22.18
C LYS A 18 -16.35 4.96 20.72
N LYS A 19 -17.54 5.48 20.38
CA LYS A 19 -18.04 5.53 19.00
C LYS A 19 -17.22 6.51 18.15
N GLN A 20 -16.91 7.71 18.67
CA GLN A 20 -16.03 8.69 18.02
C GLN A 20 -14.59 8.20 17.84
N ARG A 21 -14.05 7.41 18.79
CA ARG A 21 -12.71 6.79 18.64
C ARG A 21 -12.67 5.62 17.66
N THR A 22 -13.82 5.06 17.30
CA THR A 22 -13.94 3.90 16.38
C THR A 22 -14.39 4.33 14.98
N GLU A 23 -14.87 5.57 14.81
CA GLU A 23 -14.99 6.20 13.50
C GLU A 23 -13.56 6.37 12.95
N LEU A 24 -13.11 5.35 12.24
CA LEU A 24 -11.92 5.41 11.39
C LEU A 24 -12.01 6.70 10.60
N ASP A 25 -10.91 7.45 10.54
CA ASP A 25 -10.81 8.67 9.74
C ASP A 25 -11.47 8.42 8.37
N PRO A 26 -12.40 9.26 7.89
CA PRO A 26 -13.18 8.97 6.68
C PRO A 26 -12.30 8.68 5.44
N VAL A 27 -11.04 9.13 5.45
CA VAL A 27 -10.01 8.80 4.47
C VAL A 27 -9.58 7.33 4.57
N MET A 28 -9.34 6.82 5.78
CA MET A 28 -9.01 5.42 6.04
C MET A 28 -10.17 4.49 5.67
N GLU A 29 -11.39 4.87 6.01
CA GLU A 29 -12.59 4.07 5.67
C GLU A 29 -12.78 3.96 4.14
N ARG A 30 -12.52 5.05 3.40
CA ARG A 30 -12.51 5.03 1.93
C ARG A 30 -11.36 4.17 1.39
N TRP A 31 -10.15 4.29 1.93
CA TRP A 31 -8.99 3.51 1.52
C TRP A 31 -9.23 1.99 1.67
N PHE A 32 -9.76 1.56 2.82
CA PHE A 32 -10.12 0.15 3.04
C PHE A 32 -11.21 -0.34 2.08
N ARG A 33 -12.18 0.51 1.72
CA ARG A 33 -13.22 0.18 0.72
C ARG A 33 -12.68 0.05 -0.71
N PHE A 34 -11.61 0.76 -1.06
CA PHE A 34 -10.95 0.67 -2.38
C PHE A 34 -9.94 -0.50 -2.47
N GLY A 35 -9.95 -1.43 -1.51
CA GLY A 35 -9.02 -2.55 -1.49
C GLY A 35 -7.70 -2.26 -0.77
N GLY A 36 -7.54 -1.09 -0.14
CA GLY A 36 -6.33 -0.64 0.55
C GLY A 36 -5.92 -1.43 1.82
N GLY A 37 -6.63 -2.51 2.14
CA GLY A 37 -6.18 -3.50 3.12
C GLY A 37 -5.11 -4.42 2.52
N PHE A 38 -5.34 -5.73 2.58
CA PHE A 38 -4.40 -6.72 2.06
C PHE A 38 -4.12 -6.56 0.55
N TYR A 39 -5.16 -6.37 -0.26
CA TYR A 39 -5.02 -6.29 -1.72
C TYR A 39 -4.13 -5.13 -2.16
N GLY A 40 -4.32 -3.95 -1.57
CA GLY A 40 -3.52 -2.76 -1.87
C GLY A 40 -2.07 -2.90 -1.42
N VAL A 41 -1.81 -3.55 -0.29
CA VAL A 41 -0.45 -3.83 0.18
C VAL A 41 0.28 -4.79 -0.77
N VAL A 42 -0.41 -5.85 -1.23
CA VAL A 42 0.18 -6.79 -2.19
C VAL A 42 0.36 -6.14 -3.57
N ALA A 43 -0.58 -5.32 -4.02
CA ALA A 43 -0.44 -4.55 -5.25
C ALA A 43 0.77 -3.60 -5.16
N LEU A 44 0.95 -2.89 -4.05
CA LEU A 44 2.11 -2.01 -3.85
C LEU A 44 3.44 -2.79 -3.82
N TYR A 45 3.47 -3.95 -3.17
CA TYR A 45 4.64 -4.83 -3.19
C TYR A 45 4.94 -5.32 -4.62
N THR A 46 3.91 -5.74 -5.35
CA THR A 46 4.05 -6.22 -6.73
C THR A 46 4.57 -5.10 -7.63
N TRP A 47 4.03 -3.89 -7.49
CA TRP A 47 4.54 -2.71 -8.18
C TRP A 47 6.02 -2.50 -7.89
N LEU A 48 6.41 -2.49 -6.61
CA LEU A 48 7.80 -2.27 -6.22
C LEU A 48 8.76 -3.37 -6.72
N TYR A 49 8.27 -4.62 -6.81
CA TYR A 49 9.03 -5.74 -7.35
C TYR A 49 9.26 -5.60 -8.85
N ILE A 50 8.22 -5.26 -9.62
CA ILE A 50 8.29 -5.14 -11.08
C ILE A 50 9.05 -3.86 -11.50
N GLU A 51 8.77 -2.73 -10.85
CA GLU A 51 9.39 -1.44 -11.16
C GLU A 51 10.90 -1.42 -10.84
N PHE A 52 11.41 -2.38 -10.05
CA PHE A 52 12.82 -2.42 -9.67
C PHE A 52 13.74 -2.53 -10.89
N ASP A 53 13.40 -3.40 -11.83
CA ASP A 53 14.21 -3.59 -13.04
C ASP A 53 14.17 -2.35 -13.94
N ASP A 54 13.01 -1.72 -14.05
CA ASP A 54 12.84 -0.51 -14.86
C ASP A 54 13.59 0.70 -14.28
N VAL A 55 13.65 0.83 -12.96
CA VAL A 55 14.49 1.84 -12.29
C VAL A 55 15.97 1.59 -12.61
N VAL A 56 16.42 0.34 -12.61
CA VAL A 56 17.82 0.01 -12.96
C VAL A 56 18.09 0.32 -14.43
N ASN A 57 17.18 -0.06 -15.33
CA ASN A 57 17.28 0.22 -16.77
C ASN A 57 17.30 1.72 -17.05
N PHE A 58 16.44 2.48 -16.38
CA PHE A 58 16.42 3.95 -16.45
C PHE A 58 17.74 4.56 -16.01
N LEU A 59 18.32 4.11 -14.89
CA LEU A 59 19.62 4.61 -14.42
C LEU A 59 20.75 4.32 -15.41
N GLN A 60 20.75 3.14 -16.02
CA GLN A 60 21.73 2.78 -17.06
C GLN A 60 21.53 3.63 -18.33
N GLY A 61 20.30 3.78 -18.80
CA GLY A 61 19.98 4.62 -19.96
C GLY A 61 20.35 6.08 -19.73
N LEU A 62 20.09 6.61 -18.53
CA LEU A 62 20.46 7.97 -18.15
C LEU A 62 21.98 8.16 -18.14
N ALA A 63 22.74 7.18 -17.61
CA ALA A 63 24.20 7.22 -17.66
C ALA A 63 24.71 7.29 -19.11
N ASN A 64 24.19 6.44 -20.00
CA ASN A 64 24.59 6.43 -21.43
C ASN A 64 24.32 7.77 -22.11
N ILE A 65 23.16 8.39 -21.85
CA ILE A 65 22.83 9.70 -22.45
C ILE A 65 23.73 10.82 -21.93
N VAL A 66 24.12 10.78 -20.66
CA VAL A 66 25.08 11.74 -20.09
C VAL A 66 26.45 11.62 -20.77
N PHE A 67 26.86 10.42 -21.18
CA PHE A 67 28.11 10.22 -21.91
C PHE A 67 28.01 10.61 -23.40
N ASP A 68 26.87 10.35 -24.05
CA ASP A 68 26.69 10.54 -25.50
C ASP A 68 26.06 11.90 -25.92
N PHE A 69 25.58 12.72 -24.97
CA PHE A 69 24.97 14.05 -25.20
C PHE A 69 23.93 14.09 -26.34
N SER A 70 23.00 13.13 -26.35
CA SER A 70 21.93 13.03 -27.35
C SER A 70 20.59 13.55 -26.80
N PRO A 71 20.07 14.70 -27.28
CA PRO A 71 18.78 15.24 -26.84
C PRO A 71 17.59 14.33 -27.19
N SER A 72 17.67 13.58 -28.30
CA SER A 72 16.64 12.63 -28.69
C SER A 72 16.61 11.40 -27.77
N GLY A 73 17.76 11.02 -27.20
CA GLY A 73 17.86 9.93 -26.22
C GLY A 73 17.11 10.23 -24.93
N LEU A 74 17.18 11.48 -24.42
CA LEU A 74 16.44 11.89 -23.23
C LEU A 74 14.92 11.78 -23.44
N PHE A 75 14.42 12.23 -24.58
CA PHE A 75 12.99 12.17 -24.87
C PHE A 75 12.50 10.73 -24.94
N GLN A 76 13.26 9.85 -25.60
CA GLN A 76 12.90 8.44 -25.72
C GLN A 76 12.92 7.73 -24.36
N LEU A 77 13.94 7.97 -23.53
CA LEU A 77 14.05 7.41 -22.19
C LEU A 77 12.91 7.84 -21.26
N ILE A 78 12.49 9.11 -21.30
CA ILE A 78 11.35 9.59 -20.51
C ILE A 78 10.04 8.94 -20.99
N LEU A 79 9.85 8.80 -22.30
CA LEU A 79 8.66 8.15 -22.84
C LEU A 79 8.60 6.67 -22.46
N GLU A 80 9.73 5.97 -22.55
CA GLU A 80 9.84 4.55 -22.20
C GLU A 80 9.54 4.35 -20.71
N LEU A 81 10.18 5.11 -19.82
CA LEU A 81 9.87 5.11 -18.38
C LEU A 81 8.38 5.37 -18.11
N PHE A 82 7.78 6.34 -18.79
CA PHE A 82 6.38 6.69 -18.58
C PHE A 82 5.44 5.55 -19.00
N ILE A 83 5.71 4.91 -20.14
CA ILE A 83 4.91 3.79 -20.65
C ILE A 83 5.08 2.58 -19.73
N GLU A 84 6.31 2.23 -19.38
CA GLU A 84 6.63 1.11 -18.48
C GLU A 84 5.97 1.30 -17.11
N SER A 85 6.10 2.48 -16.50
CA SER A 85 5.51 2.76 -15.19
C SER A 85 3.98 2.64 -15.19
N ILE A 86 3.30 3.06 -16.28
CA ILE A 86 1.85 2.83 -16.43
C ILE A 86 1.54 1.34 -16.54
N MET A 87 2.30 0.60 -17.34
CA MET A 87 2.08 -0.84 -17.53
C MET A 87 2.32 -1.61 -16.23
N ASN A 88 3.37 -1.29 -15.50
CA ASN A 88 3.68 -1.86 -14.19
C ASN A 88 2.58 -1.55 -13.18
N PHE A 89 2.05 -0.33 -13.19
CA PHE A 89 0.92 0.03 -12.35
C PHE A 89 -0.33 -0.82 -12.66
N VAL A 90 -0.63 -1.04 -13.95
CA VAL A 90 -1.72 -1.93 -14.37
C VAL A 90 -1.46 -3.38 -13.93
N TRP A 91 -0.25 -3.90 -14.13
CA TRP A 91 0.14 -5.25 -13.70
C TRP A 91 0.10 -5.42 -12.18
N ALA A 92 0.46 -4.39 -11.43
CA ALA A 92 0.37 -4.37 -9.97
C ALA A 92 -1.08 -4.38 -9.48
N ILE A 93 -1.99 -3.67 -10.15
CA ILE A 93 -3.43 -3.79 -9.85
C ILE A 93 -3.93 -5.19 -10.23
N ALA A 94 -3.47 -5.73 -11.35
CA ALA A 94 -3.79 -7.07 -11.83
C ALA A 94 -2.84 -8.15 -11.25
N TRP A 95 -2.23 -7.90 -10.09
CA TRP A 95 -1.20 -8.78 -9.53
C TRP A 95 -1.62 -10.25 -9.44
N PRO A 96 -2.89 -10.64 -9.13
CA PRO A 96 -3.23 -12.05 -9.08
C PRO A 96 -3.00 -12.75 -10.41
N ALA A 97 -3.29 -12.08 -11.53
CA ALA A 97 -3.06 -12.61 -12.86
C ALA A 97 -1.56 -12.69 -13.17
N TYR A 98 -0.81 -11.63 -12.84
CA TYR A 98 0.65 -11.58 -13.02
C TYR A 98 1.37 -12.73 -12.31
N TRP A 99 1.12 -12.92 -11.00
CA TRP A 99 1.80 -13.97 -10.24
C TRP A 99 1.35 -15.38 -10.64
N LEU A 100 0.09 -15.56 -11.07
CA LEU A 100 -0.42 -16.86 -11.54
C LEU A 100 0.13 -17.24 -12.92
N SER A 101 0.45 -16.27 -13.79
CA SER A 101 1.10 -16.54 -15.06
C SER A 101 2.58 -16.84 -14.90
N GLU A 102 3.25 -16.16 -13.96
CA GLU A 102 4.71 -16.23 -13.81
C GLU A 102 5.18 -17.39 -12.91
N SER A 103 4.35 -17.86 -11.95
CA SER A 103 4.83 -18.73 -10.87
C SER A 103 3.86 -19.85 -10.47
N ARG A 104 4.37 -21.09 -10.38
CA ARG A 104 3.65 -22.23 -9.76
C ARG A 104 3.37 -22.04 -8.26
N ASP A 105 4.12 -21.16 -7.59
CA ASP A 105 4.06 -20.92 -6.14
C ASP A 105 3.36 -19.61 -5.74
N ALA A 106 2.53 -19.03 -6.62
CA ALA A 106 1.79 -17.78 -6.36
C ALA A 106 1.02 -17.82 -5.02
N TRP A 107 0.53 -19.00 -4.64
CA TRP A 107 -0.15 -19.24 -3.36
C TRP A 107 0.77 -19.05 -2.15
N MET A 108 2.03 -19.47 -2.24
CA MET A 108 3.00 -19.34 -1.14
C MET A 108 3.32 -17.86 -0.86
N MET A 109 3.50 -17.06 -1.92
CA MET A 109 3.66 -15.61 -1.79
C MET A 109 2.42 -14.92 -1.24
N LEU A 110 1.22 -15.41 -1.58
CA LEU A 110 -0.04 -14.94 -0.99
C LEU A 110 -0.07 -15.15 0.53
N PHE A 111 0.35 -16.33 1.00
CA PHE A 111 0.44 -16.62 2.44
C PHE A 111 1.54 -15.81 3.14
N VAL A 112 2.71 -15.66 2.51
CA VAL A 112 3.82 -14.84 3.05
C VAL A 112 3.42 -13.37 3.14
N GLY A 113 2.79 -12.83 2.08
CA GLY A 113 2.24 -11.47 2.06
C GLY A 113 1.19 -11.29 3.15
N TYR A 114 0.31 -12.27 3.35
CA TYR A 114 -0.71 -12.22 4.39
C TYR A 114 -0.10 -12.23 5.80
N ALA A 115 0.92 -13.07 6.03
CA ALA A 115 1.66 -13.09 7.28
C ALA A 115 2.35 -11.75 7.56
N GLY A 116 2.96 -11.13 6.53
CA GLY A 116 3.56 -9.81 6.62
C GLY A 116 2.53 -8.71 6.96
N TYR A 117 1.38 -8.71 6.29
CA TYR A 117 0.27 -7.80 6.58
C TYR A 117 -0.22 -7.92 8.03
N TRP A 118 -0.39 -9.15 8.51
CA TRP A 118 -0.82 -9.42 9.88
C TRP A 118 0.20 -8.97 10.93
N LEU A 119 1.49 -9.19 10.68
CA LEU A 119 2.58 -8.69 11.52
C LEU A 119 2.59 -7.16 11.56
N GLY A 120 2.38 -6.50 10.41
CA GLY A 120 2.30 -5.04 10.32
C GLY A 120 1.16 -4.44 11.16
N ILE A 121 -0.03 -5.05 11.13
CA ILE A 121 -1.15 -4.64 11.99
C ILE A 121 -0.80 -4.80 13.47
N LYS A 122 -0.18 -5.92 13.85
CA LYS A 122 0.24 -6.15 15.24
C LYS A 122 1.29 -5.15 15.70
N ALA A 123 2.28 -4.84 14.86
CA ALA A 123 3.30 -3.84 15.15
C ALA A 123 2.69 -2.43 15.31
N ALA A 124 1.75 -2.05 14.43
CA ALA A 124 1.04 -0.77 14.52
C ALA A 124 0.12 -0.68 15.76
N ALA A 125 -0.49 -1.79 16.17
CA ALA A 125 -1.27 -1.88 17.40
C ALA A 125 -0.37 -1.77 18.64
N TYR A 126 0.81 -2.39 18.60
CA TYR A 126 1.82 -2.30 19.66
C TYR A 126 2.37 -0.88 19.80
N ALA A 127 2.73 -0.22 18.69
CA ALA A 127 3.24 1.15 18.69
C ALA A 127 2.24 2.18 19.25
N ARG A 128 0.93 2.01 18.99
CA ARG A 128 -0.11 2.86 19.58
C ARG A 128 -0.26 2.69 21.09
N ARG A 129 0.10 1.52 21.63
CA ARG A 129 -0.01 1.22 23.06
C ARG A 129 1.08 1.89 23.91
N PHE A 130 2.20 2.31 23.32
CA PHE A 130 3.31 3.01 23.98
C PHE A 130 3.25 4.55 23.87
N ARG A 131 2.22 5.09 23.21
CA ARG A 131 2.00 6.54 23.04
C ARG A 131 0.91 7.11 23.95
N VAL A 132 0.57 6.40 25.03
CA VAL A 132 -0.31 6.80 26.14
C VAL A 132 0.53 6.84 27.40
#